data_AF-A0A4U0NI72-F1
#
_entry.id   AF-A0A4U0NI72-F1
#
_cell.length_a   1.000
_cell.length_b   1.000
_cell.length_c   1.000
_cell.angle_alpha   90.00
_cell.angle_beta   90.00
_cell.angle_gamma   90.00
#
_symmetry.space_group_name_H-M   'P 1'
#
loop_
_entity.id
_entity.type
_entity.pdbx_description
1 polymer ?
#
loop_
_entity_poly.entity_id
_entity_poly.type
_entity_poly.pdbx_seq_one_letter_code
_entity_poly.pdbx_strand_id
1 'polypeptide(L)'
;MITAHFIWDLKKYYPEAYSLLEQFKSDLLLPFINQNIVRGIDERLYRSDIDMSFTGNLYLWQLQHAMEDGHLQNKQQQELIKCLNCFFLNSIINENGRQAIAGK
;
A
#
# COMPACT_ATOMS: atom_id res chain seq x y z
N MET A 1 -13.09 -9.09 -6.73
CA MET A 1 -12.09 -8.60 -5.76
C MET A 1 -11.83 -9.73 -4.79
N ILE A 2 -10.58 -10.06 -4.49
CA ILE A 2 -10.23 -11.05 -3.46
C ILE A 2 -10.77 -10.52 -2.13
N THR A 3 -11.59 -11.29 -1.42
CA THR A 3 -12.21 -10.88 -0.15
C THR A 3 -11.31 -11.24 1.03
N ALA A 4 -11.43 -10.48 2.13
CA ALA A 4 -10.74 -10.82 3.38
C ALA A 4 -11.07 -12.26 3.83
N HIS A 5 -12.33 -12.69 3.66
CA HIS A 5 -12.77 -14.04 3.95
C HIS A 5 -12.03 -15.11 3.13
N PHE A 6 -11.86 -14.90 1.83
CA PHE A 6 -11.10 -15.82 0.97
C PHE A 6 -9.63 -15.92 1.42
N ILE A 7 -9.00 -14.79 1.78
CA ILE A 7 -7.61 -14.80 2.27
C ILE A 7 -7.51 -15.54 3.60
N TRP A 8 -8.50 -15.36 4.48
CA TRP A 8 -8.59 -16.06 5.75
C TRP A 8 -8.72 -17.59 5.59
N ASP A 9 -9.59 -18.03 4.69
CA ASP A 9 -9.76 -19.46 4.40
C ASP A 9 -8.51 -20.05 3.77
N LEU A 10 -7.86 -19.31 2.86
CA LEU A 10 -6.59 -19.72 2.26
C LEU A 10 -5.51 -19.90 3.33
N LYS A 11 -5.39 -18.94 4.25
CA LYS A 11 -4.45 -19.00 5.37
C LYS A 11 -4.71 -20.18 6.31
N LYS A 12 -5.97 -20.48 6.59
CA LYS A 12 -6.37 -21.53 7.54
C LYS A 12 -6.28 -22.94 6.95
N TYR A 13 -6.74 -23.12 5.72
CA TYR A 13 -6.92 -24.44 5.11
C TYR A 13 -5.87 -24.77 4.04
N TYR A 14 -5.16 -23.78 3.49
CA TYR A 14 -4.21 -23.96 2.40
C TYR A 14 -2.92 -23.13 2.61
N PRO A 15 -2.13 -23.39 3.67
CA PRO A 15 -1.00 -22.55 4.07
C PRO A 15 0.09 -22.42 3.00
N GLU A 16 0.31 -23.45 2.19
CA GLU A 16 1.27 -23.42 1.06
C GLU A 16 0.82 -22.44 -0.03
N ALA A 17 -0.46 -22.45 -0.39
CA ALA A 17 -1.03 -21.51 -1.34
C ALA A 17 -1.06 -20.08 -0.78
N TYR A 18 -1.31 -19.92 0.53
CA TYR A 18 -1.21 -18.62 1.19
C TYR A 18 0.23 -18.09 1.17
N SER A 19 1.24 -18.95 1.36
CA SER A 19 2.65 -18.54 1.26
C SER A 19 3.01 -18.03 -0.14
N LEU A 20 2.50 -18.65 -1.20
CA LEU A 20 2.67 -18.17 -2.57
C LEU A 20 2.00 -16.81 -2.79
N LEU A 21 0.82 -16.60 -2.21
CA LEU A 21 0.11 -15.31 -2.26
C LEU A 21 0.89 -14.22 -1.50
N GLU A 22 1.43 -14.51 -0.32
CA GLU A 22 2.27 -13.58 0.45
C GLU A 22 3.52 -13.18 -0.34
N GLN A 23 4.21 -14.17 -0.90
CA GLN A 23 5.40 -13.94 -1.71
C GLN A 23 5.06 -13.08 -2.93
N PHE A 24 4.01 -13.41 -3.68
CA PHE A 24 3.55 -12.62 -4.82
C PHE A 24 3.24 -11.16 -4.44
N LYS A 25 2.58 -10.94 -3.30
CA LYS A 25 2.30 -9.59 -2.80
C LYS A 25 3.58 -8.83 -2.48
N SER A 26 4.52 -9.45 -1.76
CA SER A 26 5.78 -8.81 -1.39
C SER A 26 6.65 -8.49 -2.61
N ASP A 27 6.82 -9.48 -3.50
CA ASP A 27 7.67 -9.41 -4.69
C ASP A 27 7.16 -8.42 -5.74
N LEU A 28 5.88 -8.03 -5.69
CA LEU A 28 5.29 -7.06 -6.62
C LEU A 28 5.00 -5.71 -5.99
N LEU A 29 4.36 -5.67 -4.82
CA LEU A 29 3.89 -4.43 -4.23
C LEU A 29 5.04 -3.58 -3.70
N LEU A 30 6.01 -4.18 -3.01
CA LEU A 30 7.12 -3.40 -2.47
C LEU A 30 7.98 -2.78 -3.59
N PRO A 31 8.38 -3.52 -4.64
CA PRO A 31 9.08 -2.92 -5.78
C PRO A 31 8.26 -1.84 -6.48
N PHE A 32 6.95 -2.05 -6.65
CA PHE A 32 6.06 -1.05 -7.24
C PHE A 32 6.01 0.25 -6.41
N ILE A 33 5.86 0.13 -5.09
CA ILE A 33 5.86 1.27 -4.15
C ILE A 33 7.20 2.01 -4.21
N ASN A 34 8.32 1.27 -4.16
CA ASN A 34 9.65 1.87 -4.21
C ASN A 34 9.91 2.59 -5.55
N GLN A 35 9.52 1.98 -6.67
CA GLN A 35 9.61 2.63 -7.98
C GLN A 35 8.76 3.89 -8.07
N ASN A 36 7.56 3.88 -7.48
CA ASN A 36 6.72 5.07 -7.40
C ASN A 36 7.39 6.19 -6.58
N ILE A 37 8.02 5.85 -5.45
CA ILE A 37 8.78 6.80 -4.63
C ILE A 37 9.95 7.40 -5.42
N VAL A 38 10.79 6.56 -6.04
CA VAL A 38 11.94 7.01 -6.85
C VAL A 38 11.46 7.95 -7.95
N ARG A 39 10.44 7.55 -8.70
CA ARG A 39 9.88 8.36 -9.78
C ARG A 39 9.38 9.71 -9.26
N GLY A 40 8.64 9.75 -8.15
CA GLY A 40 8.13 11.00 -7.61
C GLY A 40 9.24 11.93 -7.08
N ILE A 41 10.36 11.38 -6.60
CA ILE A 41 11.56 12.15 -6.24
C ILE A 41 12.21 12.73 -7.50
N ASP A 42 12.38 11.93 -8.56
CA ASP A 42 12.95 12.36 -9.84
C ASP A 42 12.09 13.44 -10.52
N GLU A 43 10.77 13.31 -10.43
CA GLU A 43 9.79 14.30 -10.90
C GLU A 43 9.69 15.55 -9.99
N ARG A 44 10.44 15.59 -8.88
CA ARG A 44 10.42 16.66 -7.87
C ARG A 44 9.04 16.90 -7.24
N LEU A 45 8.19 15.87 -7.19
CA LEU A 45 6.87 15.91 -6.55
C LEU A 45 6.90 15.34 -5.14
N TYR A 46 7.82 14.43 -4.86
CA TYR A 46 8.03 13.83 -3.54
C TYR A 46 9.26 14.41 -2.84
N ARG A 47 9.29 14.23 -1.53
CA ARG A 47 10.39 14.58 -0.65
C ARG A 47 11.60 13.68 -0.90
N SER A 48 12.78 14.26 -1.09
CA SER A 48 14.02 13.52 -1.32
C SER A 48 14.71 13.06 -0.02
N ASP A 49 14.24 13.51 1.13
CA ASP A 49 14.79 13.21 2.47
C ASP A 49 14.09 12.02 3.17
N ILE A 50 13.13 11.36 2.50
CA ILE A 50 12.42 10.22 3.09
C ILE A 50 13.29 8.96 3.09
N ASP A 51 13.16 8.17 4.14
CA ASP A 51 13.67 6.79 4.15
C ASP A 51 12.74 5.92 3.30
N MET A 52 13.07 5.81 2.01
CA MET A 52 12.29 5.02 1.05
C MET A 52 12.04 3.58 1.52
N SER A 53 13.05 2.96 2.14
CA SER A 53 12.95 1.56 2.60
C SER A 53 11.92 1.46 3.73
N PHE A 54 12.07 2.28 4.76
CA PHE A 54 11.14 2.28 5.88
C PHE A 54 9.72 2.68 5.46
N THR A 55 9.59 3.77 4.69
CA THR A 55 8.29 4.29 4.24
C THR A 55 7.55 3.30 3.33
N GLY A 56 8.25 2.66 2.40
CA GLY A 56 7.66 1.65 1.52
C GLY A 56 7.19 0.41 2.28
N ASN A 57 8.01 -0.10 3.20
CA ASN A 57 7.65 -1.25 4.04
C ASN A 57 6.48 -0.95 4.98
N LEU A 58 6.44 0.24 5.60
CA LEU A 58 5.34 0.66 6.46
C LEU A 58 4.01 0.71 5.69
N TYR A 59 4.03 1.28 4.48
CA TYR A 59 2.83 1.37 3.66
C TYR A 59 2.35 -0.01 3.20
N LEU A 60 3.27 -0.90 2.78
CA LEU A 60 2.91 -2.29 2.45
C LEU A 60 2.27 -3.01 3.64
N TRP A 61 2.87 -2.88 4.84
CA TRP A 61 2.32 -3.47 6.06
C TRP A 61 0.89 -3.00 6.35
N GLN A 62 0.63 -1.69 6.21
CA GLN A 62 -0.71 -1.12 6.38
C GLN A 62 -1.72 -1.69 5.36
N LEU A 63 -1.32 -1.78 4.07
CA LEU A 63 -2.17 -2.33 3.02
C LEU A 63 -2.49 -3.81 3.27
N GLN A 64 -1.50 -4.63 3.64
CA GLN A 64 -1.70 -6.05 3.94
C GLN A 64 -2.71 -6.24 5.08
N HIS A 65 -2.59 -5.47 6.16
CA HIS A 65 -3.52 -5.56 7.29
C HIS A 65 -4.93 -5.10 6.89
N ALA A 66 -5.06 -4.01 6.13
CA ALA A 66 -6.35 -3.58 5.62
C ALA A 66 -7.00 -4.63 4.70
N MET A 67 -6.21 -5.38 3.93
CA MET A 67 -6.70 -6.43 3.03
C MET A 67 -7.14 -7.70 3.77
N GLU A 68 -6.52 -8.00 4.92
CA GLU A 68 -6.72 -9.25 5.66
C GLU A 68 -7.62 -9.12 6.89
N ASP A 69 -8.02 -7.90 7.25
CA ASP A 69 -8.90 -7.67 8.39
C ASP A 69 -10.30 -8.25 8.15
N GLY A 70 -10.55 -9.41 8.74
CA GLY A 70 -11.83 -10.12 8.67
C GLY A 70 -12.97 -9.44 9.43
N HIS A 71 -12.69 -8.40 10.23
CA HIS A 71 -13.72 -7.61 10.90
C HIS A 71 -14.30 -6.51 10.01
N LEU A 72 -13.61 -6.14 8.92
CA LEU A 72 -14.06 -5.10 8.00
C LEU A 72 -14.98 -5.68 6.93
N GLN A 73 -16.13 -5.03 6.74
CA GLN A 73 -16.95 -5.24 5.55
C GLN A 73 -16.23 -4.70 4.31
N ASN A 74 -16.53 -5.26 3.13
CA ASN A 74 -15.90 -4.84 1.86
C ASN A 74 -15.89 -3.32 1.64
N LYS A 75 -16.96 -2.61 2.01
CA LYS A 75 -17.04 -1.15 1.90
C LYS A 75 -16.06 -0.45 2.86
N GLN A 76 -16.00 -0.89 4.12
CA GLN A 76 -15.10 -0.34 5.13
C GLN A 76 -13.63 -0.60 4.76
N GLN A 77 -13.33 -1.79 4.23
CA GLN A 77 -12.01 -2.12 3.71
C GLN A 77 -11.61 -1.19 2.55
N GLN A 78 -12.49 -0.96 1.59
CA GLN A 78 -12.23 -0.02 0.49
C GLN A 78 -12.03 1.42 0.99
N GLU A 79 -12.80 1.86 1.98
CA GLU A 79 -12.64 3.17 2.61
C GLU A 79 -11.31 3.28 3.37
N LEU A 80 -10.91 2.24 4.09
CA LEU A 80 -9.61 2.18 4.78
C LEU A 80 -8.45 2.25 3.79
N ILE A 81 -8.48 1.47 2.71
CA ILE A 81 -7.43 1.51 1.67
C ILE A 81 -7.34 2.90 1.05
N LYS A 82 -8.48 3.55 0.73
CA LYS A 82 -8.48 4.94 0.23
C LYS A 82 -7.83 5.88 1.25
N CYS A 83 -8.18 5.73 2.52
CA CYS A 83 -7.62 6.54 3.61
C CYS A 83 -6.10 6.35 3.72
N LEU A 84 -5.61 5.10 3.70
CA LEU A 84 -4.20 4.76 3.72
C LEU A 84 -3.45 5.36 2.52
N ASN A 85 -4.02 5.31 1.32
CA ASN A 85 -3.43 5.93 0.14
C ASN A 85 -3.27 7.45 0.31
N CYS A 86 -4.30 8.12 0.86
CA CYS A 86 -4.24 9.55 1.17
C CYS A 86 -3.17 9.85 2.23
N PHE A 87 -3.08 9.06 3.31
CA PHE A 87 -2.05 9.24 4.33
C PHE A 87 -0.65 9.05 3.77
N PHE A 88 -0.43 7.98 3.02
CA PHE A 88 0.85 7.69 2.37
C PHE A 88 1.27 8.83 1.44
N LEU A 89 0.39 9.23 0.51
CA LEU A 89 0.68 10.32 -0.42
C LEU A 89 1.02 11.62 0.32
N ASN A 90 0.20 12.02 1.29
CA ASN A 90 0.44 13.26 2.06
C ASN A 90 1.73 13.20 2.90
N SER A 91 2.20 12.01 3.27
CA SER A 91 3.43 11.84 4.05
C SER A 91 4.71 12.01 3.20
N ILE A 92 4.63 11.75 1.89
CA ILE A 92 5.79 11.75 0.98
C ILE A 92 5.82 12.94 0.01
N ILE A 93 4.72 13.62 -0.25
CA ILE A 93 4.72 14.79 -1.16
C ILE A 93 5.50 15.96 -0.58
N ASN A 94 6.13 16.72 -1.47
CA ASN A 94 6.69 18.04 -1.15
C ASN A 94 5.69 19.15 -1.55
N GLU A 95 6.13 20.41 -1.52
CA GLU A 95 5.27 21.55 -1.88
C GLU A 95 4.80 21.52 -3.34
N ASN A 96 5.66 21.13 -4.29
CA ASN A 96 5.28 20.97 -5.70
C ASN A 96 4.23 19.85 -5.85
N GLY A 97 4.42 18.73 -5.14
CA GLY A 97 3.45 17.63 -5.12
C GLY A 97 2.09 18.06 -4.57
N ARG A 98 2.10 18.88 -3.51
CA ARG A 98 0.87 19.46 -2.92
C ARG A 98 0.14 20.38 -3.91
N GLN A 99 0.87 21.20 -4.65
CA GLN A 99 0.28 22.06 -5.68
C GLN A 99 -0.29 21.24 -6.85
N ALA A 100 0.41 20.18 -7.27
CA ALA A 100 -0.03 19.30 -8.35
C ALA A 100 -1.35 18.55 -8.04
N ILE A 101 -1.62 18.24 -6.78
CA ILE A 101 -2.90 17.62 -6.35
C ILE A 101 -4.01 18.66 -6.14
N ALA A 102 -3.69 19.90 -5.78
CA ALA A 102 -4.67 20.97 -5.54
C ALA A 102 -5.17 21.65 -6.82
N GLY A 103 -4.39 21.57 -7.91
CA GLY A 103 -4.75 22.08 -9.23
C GLY A 103 -5.66 21.16 -10.05
N LYS A 104 -6.18 20.08 -9.46
CA LYS A 104 -7.16 19.16 -10.05
C LYS A 104 -8.52 19.33 -9.39
#